data_AF-A0A5C7JNU6-F1
#
_entry.id   AF-A0A5C7JNU6-F1
#
_cell.length_a   1.000
_cell.length_b   1.000
_cell.length_c   1.000
_cell.angle_alpha   90.00
_cell.angle_beta   90.00
_cell.angle_gamma   90.00
#
_symmetry.space_group_name_H-M   'P 1'
#
loop_
_entity.id
_entity.type
_entity.pdbx_description
1 polymer ?
#
loop_
_entity_poly.entity_id
_entity_poly.type
_entity_poly.pdbx_seq_one_letter_code
_entity_poly.pdbx_strand_id
1 'polypeptide(L)'
;MQTNLFGKDLLNKMNTGGNGTKIPKGIHSKIKLKDIEITDTYVDIWFENPEDGKTINKRLWIPDINKTTAKEGMSVQETIELRVHQALYHLLDLSQHMIGTETTANIPIGDLKSTAAAIRTLLMPYSNSKFLNLKVVTTQDGKYPEISNFVGYLEPYVEGKEPTLEFKPSELSRMHQSSIPDMPASDTTNIV
;
A
#
# COMPACT_ATOMS: atom_id res chain seq x y z
N MET A 1 39.56 11.33 -2.73
CA MET A 1 38.15 11.73 -2.59
C MET A 1 37.33 10.50 -2.28
N GLN A 2 36.98 10.29 -1.01
CA GLN A 2 36.03 9.25 -0.60
C GLN A 2 34.63 9.85 -0.74
N THR A 3 33.90 9.46 -1.77
CA THR A 3 32.49 9.79 -1.90
C THR A 3 31.68 8.86 -1.00
N ASN A 4 30.87 9.47 -0.13
CA ASN A 4 29.95 8.84 0.81
C ASN A 4 29.07 7.77 0.15
N LEU A 5 29.48 6.50 0.23
CA LEU A 5 28.64 5.33 -0.11
C LEU A 5 27.60 5.01 0.99
N PHE A 6 27.78 5.51 2.21
CA PHE A 6 26.93 5.16 3.35
C PHE A 6 25.50 5.75 3.30
N GLY A 7 25.24 6.79 2.51
CA GLY A 7 23.92 7.45 2.43
C GLY A 7 22.93 6.76 1.50
N LYS A 8 23.40 6.09 0.44
CA LYS A 8 22.52 5.43 -0.55
C LYS A 8 22.01 4.07 -0.08
N ASP A 9 22.79 3.35 0.73
CA ASP A 9 22.39 2.05 1.27
C ASP A 9 21.29 2.12 2.33
N LEU A 10 21.19 3.23 3.07
CA LEU A 10 20.12 3.44 4.06
C LEU A 10 18.77 3.76 3.40
N LEU A 11 18.77 4.49 2.28
CA LEU A 11 17.57 4.77 1.49
C LEU A 11 17.05 3.54 0.74
N ASN A 12 17.95 2.66 0.28
CA ASN A 12 17.54 1.38 -0.29
C ASN A 12 16.94 0.45 0.79
N LYS A 13 17.52 0.41 1.99
CA LYS A 13 17.02 -0.43 3.09
C LYS A 13 15.64 -0.04 3.63
N MET A 14 15.25 1.23 3.53
CA MET A 14 13.90 1.66 3.96
C MET A 14 12.79 1.30 2.96
N ASN A 15 13.13 0.86 1.74
CA ASN A 15 12.18 0.43 0.72
C ASN A 15 12.22 -1.09 0.43
N THR A 16 13.18 -1.82 1.00
CA THR A 16 13.43 -3.26 0.78
C THR A 16 13.07 -4.10 2.00
N GLY A 17 11.81 -4.04 2.44
CA GLY A 17 11.20 -5.17 3.14
C GLY A 17 10.99 -6.31 2.14
N GLY A 18 12.02 -7.11 1.90
CA GLY A 18 12.01 -8.28 1.01
C GLY A 18 12.86 -8.11 -0.25
N ASN A 19 13.81 -9.02 -0.44
CA ASN A 19 14.68 -9.16 -1.63
C ASN A 19 13.92 -9.61 -2.91
N GLY A 20 12.60 -9.41 -2.97
CA GLY A 20 11.75 -9.70 -4.13
C GLY A 20 11.40 -8.40 -4.85
N THR A 21 11.42 -8.41 -6.18
CA THR A 21 10.87 -7.33 -7.00
C THR A 21 9.44 -7.06 -6.55
N LYS A 22 9.08 -5.82 -6.18
CA LYS A 22 7.70 -5.50 -5.79
C LYS A 22 6.74 -5.76 -6.97
N ILE A 23 5.47 -6.05 -6.67
CA ILE A 23 4.42 -6.04 -7.70
C ILE A 23 4.47 -4.67 -8.41
N PRO A 24 4.61 -4.62 -9.75
CA PRO A 24 4.80 -3.35 -10.46
C PRO A 24 3.50 -2.54 -10.50
N LYS A 25 3.58 -1.27 -10.92
CA LYS A 25 2.37 -0.45 -11.14
C LYS A 25 1.46 -1.10 -12.20
N GLY A 26 0.14 -1.04 -12.01
CA GLY A 26 -0.83 -1.68 -12.88
C GLY A 26 -2.00 -2.29 -12.10
N ILE A 27 -2.92 -2.93 -12.84
CA ILE A 27 -3.97 -3.77 -12.27
C ILE A 27 -3.51 -5.21 -12.38
N HIS A 28 -3.57 -5.94 -11.28
CA HIS A 28 -3.09 -7.31 -11.18
C HIS A 28 -4.22 -8.22 -10.75
N SER A 29 -4.45 -9.28 -11.50
CA SER A 29 -5.46 -10.29 -11.19
C SER A 29 -4.88 -11.38 -10.30
N LYS A 30 -5.76 -12.11 -9.60
CA LYS A 30 -5.42 -13.33 -8.85
C LYS A 30 -4.33 -13.13 -7.79
N ILE A 31 -4.31 -11.95 -7.15
CA ILE A 31 -3.41 -11.64 -6.04
C ILE A 31 -3.94 -12.28 -4.76
N LYS A 32 -3.05 -12.85 -3.96
CA LYS A 32 -3.42 -13.42 -2.65
C LYS A 32 -3.05 -12.48 -1.51
N LEU A 33 -3.86 -12.51 -0.46
CA LEU A 33 -3.49 -11.95 0.84
C LEU A 33 -2.43 -12.86 1.46
N LYS A 34 -1.23 -12.35 1.71
CA LYS A 34 -0.11 -13.09 2.28
C LYS A 34 -0.17 -13.12 3.81
N ASP A 35 -0.27 -11.95 4.42
CA ASP A 35 -0.39 -11.79 5.87
C ASP A 35 -0.91 -10.38 6.21
N ILE A 36 -1.32 -10.18 7.45
CA ILE A 36 -1.48 -8.87 8.06
C ILE A 36 -0.50 -8.82 9.24
N GLU A 37 0.60 -8.10 9.08
CA GLU A 37 1.61 -7.94 10.12
C GLU A 37 1.24 -6.77 11.04
N ILE A 38 1.22 -7.00 12.35
CA ILE A 38 0.81 -6.00 13.34
C ILE A 38 2.01 -5.71 14.23
N THR A 39 2.41 -4.45 14.29
CA THR A 39 3.51 -3.96 15.13
C THR A 39 3.03 -2.87 16.07
N ASP A 40 3.95 -2.33 16.86
CA ASP A 40 3.62 -1.22 17.74
C ASP A 40 3.36 0.10 17.04
N THR A 41 3.87 0.25 15.82
CA THR A 41 3.87 1.53 15.09
C THR A 41 3.08 1.49 13.79
N TYR A 42 2.81 0.30 13.25
CA TYR A 42 2.05 0.14 12.01
C TYR A 42 1.39 -1.24 11.92
N VAL A 43 0.40 -1.32 11.04
CA VAL A 43 -0.18 -2.56 10.50
C VAL A 43 0.17 -2.63 9.01
N ASP A 44 0.83 -3.70 8.57
CA ASP A 44 1.12 -3.95 7.16
C ASP A 44 0.20 -5.04 6.62
N ILE A 45 -0.56 -4.72 5.56
CA ILE A 45 -1.33 -5.70 4.80
C ILE A 45 -0.48 -6.16 3.64
N TRP A 46 0.00 -7.40 3.67
CA TRP A 46 0.89 -7.98 2.66
C TRP A 46 0.11 -8.73 1.60
N PHE A 47 0.41 -8.44 0.34
CA PHE A 47 -0.11 -9.14 -0.83
C PHE A 47 1.03 -9.82 -1.58
N GLU A 48 0.70 -10.92 -2.26
CA GLU A 48 1.64 -11.68 -3.08
C GLU A 48 1.00 -12.07 -4.42
N ASN A 49 1.75 -11.92 -5.50
CA ASN A 49 1.40 -12.55 -6.77
C ASN A 49 1.81 -14.03 -6.70
N PRO A 50 0.86 -14.98 -6.76
CA PRO A 50 1.18 -16.40 -6.66
C PRO A 50 1.97 -16.94 -7.86
N GLU A 51 1.98 -16.25 -9.00
CA GLU A 51 2.67 -16.71 -10.21
C GLU A 51 4.19 -16.49 -10.14
N ASP A 52 4.62 -15.35 -9.62
CA ASP A 52 6.04 -14.94 -9.61
C ASP A 52 6.58 -14.64 -8.20
N GLY A 53 5.77 -14.79 -7.16
CA GLY A 53 6.13 -14.59 -5.76
C GLY A 53 6.40 -13.13 -5.38
N LYS A 54 6.15 -12.17 -6.27
CA LYS A 54 6.36 -10.74 -5.96
C LYS A 54 5.36 -10.27 -4.91
N THR A 55 5.84 -9.42 -4.00
CA THR A 55 5.03 -8.91 -2.90
C THR A 55 4.87 -7.40 -2.94
N ILE A 56 3.80 -6.92 -2.32
CA ILE A 56 3.61 -5.49 -2.01
C ILE A 56 2.82 -5.39 -0.71
N ASN A 57 3.06 -4.34 0.08
CA ASN A 57 2.31 -4.09 1.30
C ASN A 57 1.57 -2.75 1.25
N LYS A 58 0.46 -2.69 1.97
CA LYS A 58 -0.18 -1.44 2.38
C LYS A 58 0.15 -1.21 3.86
N ARG A 59 0.93 -0.17 4.15
CA ARG A 59 1.21 0.25 5.52
C ARG A 59 0.15 1.19 6.05
N LEU A 60 -0.42 0.84 7.20
CA LEU A 60 -1.35 1.64 7.98
C LEU A 60 -0.65 2.06 9.27
N TRP A 61 -0.26 3.33 9.35
CA TRP A 61 0.43 3.85 10.54
C TRP A 61 -0.51 3.95 11.73
N ILE A 62 -0.05 3.48 12.89
CA ILE A 62 -0.74 3.64 14.16
C ILE A 62 -0.42 5.05 14.66
N PRO A 63 -1.41 5.96 14.78
CA PRO A 63 -1.14 7.33 15.17
C PRO A 63 -0.60 7.40 16.60
N ASP A 64 0.40 8.25 16.80
CA ASP A 64 0.98 8.57 18.11
C ASP A 64 0.66 10.04 18.41
N ILE A 65 0.03 10.29 19.56
CA ILE A 65 -0.40 11.64 19.96
C ILE A 65 0.76 12.62 20.06
N ASN A 66 1.94 12.15 20.46
CA ASN A 66 3.12 12.99 20.61
C ASN A 66 3.79 13.31 19.27
N LYS A 67 3.43 12.59 18.20
CA LYS A 67 3.99 12.75 16.84
C LYS A 67 2.96 13.24 15.83
N THR A 68 1.73 13.48 16.25
CA THR A 68 0.65 13.91 15.37
C THR A 68 0.48 15.41 15.46
N THR A 69 0.60 16.08 14.31
CA THR A 69 0.23 17.49 14.15
C THR A 69 -1.25 17.60 13.78
N ALA A 70 -1.91 18.62 14.31
CA ALA A 70 -3.26 18.97 13.96
C ALA A 70 -3.37 19.28 12.45
N LYS A 71 -4.38 18.71 11.79
CA LYS A 71 -4.77 19.14 10.45
C LYS A 71 -5.53 20.47 10.55
N GLU A 72 -5.47 21.29 9.50
CA GLU A 72 -6.22 22.56 9.42
C GLU A 72 -7.69 22.38 9.80
N GLY A 73 -8.17 23.20 10.74
CA GLY A 73 -9.54 23.16 11.24
C GLY A 73 -9.87 21.99 12.19
N MET A 74 -8.88 21.18 12.61
CA MET A 74 -9.07 20.04 13.51
C MET A 74 -8.10 20.15 14.70
N SER A 75 -8.47 19.56 15.84
CA SER A 75 -7.57 19.27 16.94
C SER A 75 -6.63 18.10 16.61
N VAL A 76 -5.59 17.91 17.42
CA VAL A 76 -4.71 16.73 17.33
C VAL A 76 -5.50 15.44 17.52
N GLN A 77 -6.43 15.42 18.47
CA GLN A 77 -7.26 14.25 18.77
C GLN A 77 -8.18 13.88 17.59
N GLU A 78 -8.88 14.85 17.02
CA GLU A 78 -9.71 14.62 15.82
C GLU A 78 -8.87 14.16 14.63
N THR A 79 -7.63 14.65 14.50
CA THR A 79 -6.70 14.20 13.46
C THR A 79 -6.29 12.73 13.66
N ILE A 80 -6.07 12.30 14.90
CA ILE A 80 -5.80 10.90 15.26
C ILE A 80 -7.00 10.03 14.91
N GLU A 81 -8.20 10.43 15.34
CA GLU A 81 -9.44 9.70 15.06
C GLU A 81 -9.68 9.54 13.57
N LEU A 82 -9.47 10.61 12.78
CA LEU A 82 -9.55 10.56 11.33
C LEU A 82 -8.57 9.53 10.74
N ARG A 83 -7.31 9.51 11.20
CA ARG A 83 -6.29 8.57 10.70
C ARG A 83 -6.64 7.12 11.07
N VAL A 84 -7.13 6.89 12.29
CA VAL A 84 -7.60 5.56 12.73
C VAL A 84 -8.78 5.12 11.86
N HIS A 85 -9.80 5.97 11.65
CA HIS A 85 -10.93 5.66 10.79
C HIS A 85 -10.51 5.33 9.37
N GLN A 86 -9.60 6.11 8.78
CA GLN A 86 -9.07 5.82 7.44
C GLN A 86 -8.37 4.47 7.38
N ALA A 87 -7.52 4.16 8.36
CA ALA A 87 -6.85 2.86 8.44
C ALA A 87 -7.83 1.69 8.60
N LEU A 88 -8.86 1.86 9.43
CA LEU A 88 -9.92 0.86 9.61
C LEU A 88 -10.70 0.64 8.31
N TYR A 89 -10.99 1.68 7.53
CA TYR A 89 -11.65 1.52 6.23
C TYR A 89 -10.86 0.62 5.27
N HIS A 90 -9.53 0.70 5.24
CA HIS A 90 -8.71 -0.20 4.43
C HIS A 90 -8.84 -1.68 4.86
N LEU A 91 -8.86 -1.94 6.17
CA LEU A 91 -8.98 -3.29 6.70
C LEU A 91 -10.39 -3.88 6.49
N LEU A 92 -11.42 -3.05 6.64
CA LEU A 92 -12.80 -3.46 6.40
C LEU A 92 -13.08 -3.65 4.91
N ASP A 93 -12.54 -2.79 4.04
CA ASP A 93 -12.60 -2.95 2.57
C ASP A 93 -11.99 -4.29 2.15
N LEU A 94 -10.80 -4.62 2.64
CA LEU A 94 -10.19 -5.94 2.44
C LEU A 94 -11.11 -7.09 2.91
N SER A 95 -11.70 -6.94 4.10
CA SER A 95 -12.56 -7.97 4.67
C SER A 95 -13.82 -8.19 3.83
N GLN A 96 -14.46 -7.13 3.36
CA GLN A 96 -15.65 -7.21 2.50
C GLN A 96 -15.36 -7.99 1.22
N HIS A 97 -14.19 -7.77 0.62
CA HIS A 97 -13.77 -8.41 -0.62
C HIS A 97 -13.33 -9.87 -0.44
N MET A 98 -12.89 -10.26 0.76
CA MET A 98 -12.44 -11.62 1.07
C MET A 98 -13.56 -12.53 1.59
N ILE A 99 -14.40 -12.01 2.50
CA ILE A 99 -15.38 -12.80 3.27
C ILE A 99 -16.81 -12.25 3.22
N GLY A 100 -17.06 -11.21 2.41
CA GLY A 100 -18.39 -10.63 2.20
C GLY A 100 -18.78 -9.58 3.23
N THR A 101 -19.81 -8.80 2.90
CA THR A 101 -20.31 -7.68 3.71
C THR A 101 -20.97 -8.14 5.01
N GLU A 102 -21.74 -9.22 4.98
CA GLU A 102 -22.43 -9.77 6.15
C GLU A 102 -21.44 -10.19 7.25
N THR A 103 -20.43 -10.99 6.90
CA THR A 103 -19.40 -11.40 7.87
C THR A 103 -18.60 -10.20 8.38
N THR A 104 -18.28 -9.26 7.47
CA THR A 104 -17.50 -8.07 7.82
C THR A 104 -18.24 -7.14 8.79
N ALA A 105 -19.57 -7.02 8.66
CA ALA A 105 -20.39 -6.18 9.53
C ALA A 105 -20.39 -6.64 11.01
N ASN A 106 -20.03 -7.90 11.27
CA ASN A 106 -19.98 -8.48 12.61
C ASN A 106 -18.60 -8.40 13.26
N ILE A 107 -17.61 -7.78 12.61
CA ILE A 107 -16.27 -7.62 13.16
C ILE A 107 -16.32 -6.59 14.30
N PRO A 108 -15.81 -6.93 15.51
CA PRO A 108 -15.74 -5.97 16.60
C PRO A 108 -14.76 -4.85 16.25
N ILE A 109 -15.27 -3.62 16.21
CA ILE A 109 -14.45 -2.42 15.94
C ILE A 109 -13.96 -1.84 17.26
N GLY A 110 -12.66 -1.94 17.50
CA GLY A 110 -11.97 -1.33 18.62
C GLY A 110 -10.88 -0.37 18.13
N ASP A 111 -9.75 -0.31 18.83
CA ASP A 111 -8.56 0.36 18.30
C ASP A 111 -8.03 -0.35 17.03
N LEU A 112 -7.13 0.32 16.31
CA LEU A 112 -6.58 -0.18 15.05
C LEU A 112 -5.86 -1.53 15.20
N LYS A 113 -5.08 -1.74 16.27
CA LYS A 113 -4.33 -2.99 16.48
C LYS A 113 -5.29 -4.14 16.77
N SER A 114 -6.22 -3.93 17.70
CA SER A 114 -7.19 -4.94 18.12
C SER A 114 -8.10 -5.35 16.95
N THR A 115 -8.55 -4.37 16.16
CA THR A 115 -9.37 -4.64 14.97
C THR A 115 -8.57 -5.35 13.88
N ALA A 116 -7.31 -4.95 13.64
CA ALA A 116 -6.44 -5.64 12.69
C ALA A 116 -6.17 -7.09 13.10
N ALA A 117 -6.00 -7.38 14.40
CA ALA A 117 -5.80 -8.74 14.90
C ALA A 117 -7.04 -9.63 14.69
N ALA A 118 -8.24 -9.09 14.94
CA ALA A 118 -9.49 -9.79 14.67
C ALA A 118 -9.64 -10.10 13.17
N ILE A 119 -9.39 -9.11 12.31
CA ILE A 119 -9.45 -9.25 10.85
C ILE A 119 -8.43 -10.27 10.36
N ARG A 120 -7.18 -10.19 10.82
CA ARG A 120 -6.15 -11.18 10.48
C ARG A 120 -6.63 -12.58 10.81
N THR A 121 -7.12 -12.80 12.03
CA THR A 121 -7.60 -14.12 12.48
C THR A 121 -8.72 -14.66 11.58
N LEU A 122 -9.65 -13.79 11.15
CA LEU A 122 -10.74 -14.16 10.25
C LEU A 122 -10.27 -14.44 8.81
N LEU A 123 -9.31 -13.68 8.30
CA LEU A 123 -8.90 -13.74 6.89
C LEU A 123 -7.82 -14.80 6.59
N MET A 124 -6.94 -15.11 7.54
CA MET A 124 -5.82 -16.04 7.30
C MET A 124 -6.23 -17.45 6.83
N PRO A 125 -7.34 -18.05 7.29
CA PRO A 125 -7.82 -19.33 6.74
C PRO A 125 -8.13 -19.30 5.23
N TYR A 126 -8.40 -18.11 4.68
CA TYR A 126 -8.76 -17.91 3.28
C TYR A 126 -7.60 -17.44 2.40
N SER A 127 -6.43 -17.15 2.98
CA SER A 127 -5.25 -16.60 2.29
C SER A 127 -4.79 -17.41 1.08
N ASN A 128 -5.02 -18.74 1.07
CA ASN A 128 -4.64 -19.64 -0.01
C ASN A 128 -5.82 -20.08 -0.91
N SER A 129 -7.05 -19.66 -0.61
CA SER A 129 -8.27 -20.10 -1.32
C SER A 129 -9.09 -18.95 -1.90
N LYS A 130 -8.87 -17.73 -1.43
CA LYS A 130 -9.48 -16.50 -1.95
C LYS A 130 -8.41 -15.62 -2.56
N PHE A 131 -8.74 -15.08 -3.73
CA PHE A 131 -7.89 -14.18 -4.48
C PHE A 131 -8.64 -12.87 -4.74
N LEU A 132 -7.87 -11.83 -5.00
CA LEU A 132 -8.33 -10.47 -5.23
C LEU A 132 -7.73 -9.96 -6.54
N ASN A 133 -8.39 -9.00 -7.17
CA ASN A 133 -7.71 -8.12 -8.11
C ASN A 133 -7.19 -6.91 -7.31
N LEU A 134 -5.99 -6.43 -7.66
CA LEU A 134 -5.29 -5.38 -6.93
C LEU A 134 -4.84 -4.29 -7.89
N LYS A 135 -5.17 -3.04 -7.55
CA LYS A 135 -4.66 -1.84 -8.23
C LYS A 135 -3.41 -1.33 -7.52
N VAL A 136 -2.29 -1.29 -8.23
CA VAL A 136 -1.01 -0.73 -7.78
C VAL A 136 -0.71 0.55 -8.55
N VAL A 137 -0.46 1.63 -7.82
CA VAL A 137 -0.14 2.96 -8.36
C VAL A 137 1.35 3.27 -8.16
N THR A 138 1.81 4.42 -8.62
CA THR A 138 3.12 4.97 -8.25
C THR A 138 3.02 5.86 -7.02
N THR A 139 4.10 5.92 -6.25
CA THR A 139 4.33 6.90 -5.18
C THR A 139 4.09 8.32 -5.69
N GLN A 140 3.84 9.25 -4.76
CA GLN A 140 3.62 10.66 -5.11
C GLN A 140 4.75 11.29 -5.94
N ASP A 141 5.99 10.82 -5.76
CA ASP A 141 7.16 11.24 -6.53
C ASP A 141 7.35 10.47 -7.85
N GLY A 142 6.44 9.54 -8.18
CA GLY A 142 6.42 8.77 -9.42
C GLY A 142 7.45 7.64 -9.49
N LYS A 143 8.17 7.33 -8.41
CA LYS A 143 9.36 6.45 -8.47
C LYS A 143 9.09 4.98 -8.17
N TYR A 144 8.23 4.68 -7.19
CA TYR A 144 8.07 3.32 -6.67
C TYR A 144 6.61 2.87 -6.73
N PRO A 145 6.33 1.58 -6.86
CA PRO A 145 4.97 1.07 -6.75
C PRO A 145 4.46 1.17 -5.31
N GLU A 146 3.21 1.59 -5.14
CA GLU A 146 2.49 1.63 -3.87
C GLU A 146 1.01 1.28 -4.04
N ILE A 147 0.34 0.96 -2.93
CA ILE A 147 -1.12 0.85 -2.87
C ILE A 147 -1.71 2.21 -2.47
N SER A 148 -2.74 2.65 -3.20
CA SER A 148 -3.38 3.96 -3.05
C SER A 148 -3.76 4.29 -1.61
N ASN A 149 -3.69 5.58 -1.25
CA ASN A 149 -4.11 6.09 0.06
C ASN A 149 -5.63 6.08 0.27
N PHE A 150 -6.39 5.83 -0.78
CA PHE A 150 -7.84 5.72 -0.73
C PHE A 150 -8.24 4.27 -1.02
N VAL A 151 -9.34 3.82 -0.41
CA VAL A 151 -10.00 2.54 -0.74
C VAL A 151 -10.51 2.50 -2.18
N GLY A 152 -10.87 1.30 -2.66
CA GLY A 152 -11.19 1.06 -4.06
C GLY A 152 -9.96 0.67 -4.89
N TYR A 153 -9.01 -0.01 -4.26
CA TYR A 153 -7.86 -0.66 -4.92
C TYR A 153 -7.97 -2.18 -4.93
N LEU A 154 -9.06 -2.73 -4.39
CA LEU A 154 -9.37 -4.15 -4.35
C LEU A 154 -10.73 -4.40 -4.99
N GLU A 155 -10.86 -5.57 -5.59
CA GLU A 155 -12.15 -6.20 -5.90
C GLU A 155 -11.96 -7.72 -5.82
N PRO A 156 -13.03 -8.53 -5.74
CA PRO A 156 -12.90 -9.98 -5.65
C PRO A 156 -12.44 -10.54 -7.00
N TYR A 157 -11.49 -11.48 -7.00
CA TYR A 157 -11.14 -12.20 -8.23
C TYR A 157 -12.26 -13.18 -8.60
N VAL A 158 -12.65 -13.17 -9.87
CA VAL A 158 -13.57 -14.15 -10.46
C VAL A 158 -12.90 -14.77 -11.67
N GLU A 159 -12.77 -16.08 -11.68
CA GLU A 159 -12.13 -16.80 -12.78
C GLU A 159 -12.83 -16.55 -14.11
N GLY A 160 -12.04 -16.23 -15.14
CA GLY A 160 -12.53 -15.92 -16.48
C GLY A 160 -13.17 -14.54 -16.64
N LYS A 161 -13.10 -13.65 -15.63
CA LYS A 161 -13.55 -12.26 -15.73
C LYS A 161 -12.37 -11.29 -15.61
N GLU A 162 -12.35 -10.32 -16.50
CA GLU A 162 -11.41 -9.20 -16.42
C GLU A 162 -11.71 -8.31 -15.21
N PRO A 163 -10.68 -7.71 -14.58
CA PRO A 163 -10.89 -6.78 -13.49
C PRO A 163 -11.69 -5.53 -13.89
N THR A 164 -12.51 -5.01 -12.99
CA THR A 164 -13.28 -3.77 -13.18
C THR A 164 -12.66 -2.55 -12.49
N LEU A 165 -11.50 -2.73 -11.84
CA LEU A 165 -10.74 -1.64 -11.23
C LEU A 165 -10.31 -0.62 -12.28
N GLU A 166 -10.50 0.65 -11.97
CA GLU A 166 -10.04 1.76 -12.83
C GLU A 166 -9.15 2.72 -12.05
N PHE A 167 -8.21 3.35 -12.78
CA PHE A 167 -7.38 4.42 -12.23
C PHE A 167 -8.14 5.73 -12.25
N LYS A 168 -8.13 6.43 -11.10
CA LYS A 168 -8.68 7.79 -11.03
C LYS A 168 -7.80 8.73 -11.87
N PRO A 169 -8.34 9.84 -12.42
CA PRO A 169 -7.55 10.81 -13.18
C PRO A 169 -6.30 11.33 -12.42
N SER A 170 -6.41 11.49 -11.10
CA SER A 170 -5.30 11.88 -10.23
C SER A 170 -4.23 10.80 -10.05
N GLU A 171 -4.59 9.53 -10.20
CA GLU A 171 -3.66 8.39 -10.18
C GLU A 171 -2.94 8.28 -11.52
N LEU A 172 -3.67 8.42 -12.64
CA LEU A 172 -3.09 8.42 -14.00
C LEU A 172 -2.02 9.50 -14.16
N SER A 173 -2.31 10.72 -13.69
CA SER A 173 -1.36 11.84 -13.78
C SER A 173 0.00 11.53 -13.13
N ARG A 174 0.01 10.76 -12.03
CA ARG A 174 1.25 10.32 -11.34
C ARG A 174 1.95 9.20 -12.09
N MET A 175 1.20 8.33 -12.75
CA MET A 175 1.73 7.19 -13.48
C MET A 175 2.47 7.60 -14.77
N HIS A 176 2.13 8.78 -15.32
CA HIS A 176 2.72 9.35 -16.54
C HIS A 176 3.87 10.34 -16.30
N GLN A 177 4.08 10.84 -15.08
CA GLN A 177 5.19 11.77 -14.77
C GLN A 177 6.58 11.16 -14.96
N SER A 178 6.71 9.83 -14.90
CA SER A 178 8.00 9.12 -14.98
C SER A 178 8.50 8.89 -16.42
N SER A 179 7.91 9.52 -17.43
CA SER A 179 8.30 9.35 -18.84
C SER A 179 9.24 10.42 -19.38
N ILE A 180 9.72 11.36 -18.55
CA ILE A 180 10.76 12.32 -18.98
C ILE A 180 12.09 11.58 -18.97
N PRO A 181 12.74 11.32 -20.12
CA PRO A 181 14.07 10.71 -20.14
C PRO A 181 15.04 11.68 -19.47
N ASP A 182 15.92 11.17 -18.62
CA ASP A 182 17.11 11.92 -18.19
C ASP A 182 17.86 12.34 -19.46
N MET A 183 17.70 13.60 -19.87
CA MET A 183 18.50 14.17 -20.94
C MET A 183 19.97 14.09 -20.48
N PRO A 184 20.87 13.48 -21.28
CA PRO A 184 22.28 13.50 -20.94
C PRO A 184 22.74 14.96 -20.87
N ALA A 185 23.36 15.32 -19.75
CA ALA A 185 23.98 16.62 -19.57
C ALA A 185 24.95 16.86 -20.73
N SER A 186 24.71 17.91 -21.52
CA SER A 186 25.61 18.30 -22.59
C SER A 186 26.94 18.72 -21.98
N ASP A 187 27.99 17.95 -22.27
CA ASP A 187 29.38 18.35 -22.11
C ASP A 187 29.64 19.62 -22.93
N THR A 188 29.60 20.78 -22.28
CA THR A 188 30.29 21.97 -22.81
C THR A 188 31.72 21.94 -22.33
N THR A 189 32.53 21.22 -23.09
CA THR A 189 33.98 21.31 -23.11
C THR A 189 34.40 22.76 -23.32
N ASN A 190 35.11 23.34 -22.36
CA ASN A 190 35.86 24.57 -22.56
C ASN A 190 36.91 24.33 -23.65
N ILE A 191 36.82 25.06 -24.76
CA ILE A 191 37.93 25.23 -25.68
C ILE A 191 38.43 26.67 -25.52
N VAL A 192 39.75 26.74 -25.36
CA VAL A 192 40.65 27.86 -25.05
C VAL A 192 40.42 29.09 -25.91
#